data_AF-A0A9J6CLS8-F1
#
_entry.id   AF-A0A9J6CLS8-F1
#
_cell.length_a   1.000
_cell.length_b   1.000
_cell.length_c   1.000
_cell.angle_alpha   90.00
_cell.angle_beta   90.00
_cell.angle_gamma   90.00
#
_symmetry.space_group_name_H-M   'P 1'
#
loop_
_entity.id
_entity.type
_entity.pdbx_description
1 polymer ?
#
loop_
_entity_poly.entity_id
_entity_poly.type
_entity_poly.pdbx_seq_one_letter_code
_entity_poly.pdbx_strand_id
1 'polypeptide(L)'
;MQVFLKILTIALSISVVFGIYCYDCNSKFDPRCDDEFVPYSLGQVNCDEKTETLEKLNKTATFCRKIRQKVNEQVRIIRSCGFISDEIEEEKCRRTSPSKGVEIISCECKGEKCNGSQRQNYANFYTLTISTIIYSVSNRIFL
;
A
#
# COMPACT_ATOMS: atom_id res chain seq x y z
N MET A 1 36.79 -8.86 -18.45
CA MET A 1 35.68 -7.94 -18.83
C MET A 1 34.29 -8.59 -18.70
N GLN A 2 34.05 -9.79 -19.28
CA GLN A 2 32.74 -10.45 -19.18
C GLN A 2 32.30 -10.84 -17.75
N VAL A 3 33.24 -11.21 -16.87
CA VAL A 3 32.94 -11.57 -15.47
C VAL A 3 32.43 -10.36 -14.68
N PHE A 4 33.07 -9.19 -14.85
CA PHE A 4 32.63 -7.94 -14.23
C PHE A 4 31.25 -7.51 -14.72
N LEU A 5 30.96 -7.68 -16.02
CA LEU A 5 29.65 -7.36 -16.58
C LEU A 5 28.54 -8.23 -15.99
N LYS A 6 28.80 -9.54 -15.79
CA LYS A 6 27.88 -10.48 -15.15
C LYS A 6 27.65 -10.18 -13.66
N ILE A 7 28.72 -9.84 -12.93
CA ILE A 7 28.61 -9.43 -11.51
C ILE A 7 27.78 -8.15 -11.38
N LEU A 8 27.98 -7.18 -12.28
CA LEU A 8 27.18 -5.95 -12.32
C LEU A 8 25.71 -6.24 -12.65
N THR A 9 25.41 -7.21 -13.53
CA THR A 9 24.03 -7.60 -13.84
C THR A 9 23.33 -8.25 -12.63
N ILE A 10 24.02 -9.14 -11.92
CA ILE A 10 23.50 -9.80 -10.71
C ILE A 10 23.28 -8.79 -9.59
N ALA A 11 24.21 -7.86 -9.37
CA ALA A 11 24.08 -6.80 -8.36
C ALA A 11 22.87 -5.88 -8.63
N LEU A 12 22.61 -5.54 -9.90
CA LEU A 12 21.41 -4.77 -10.30
C LEU A 12 20.10 -5.56 -10.20
N SER A 13 20.16 -6.88 -10.06
CA SER A 13 18.98 -7.75 -9.93
C SER A 13 18.52 -7.92 -8.48
N ILE A 14 19.28 -7.41 -7.50
CA ILE A 14 18.91 -7.48 -6.09
C ILE A 14 17.86 -6.38 -5.82
N SER A 15 16.60 -6.71 -6.02
CA SER A 15 15.49 -5.94 -5.46
C SER A 15 15.43 -6.17 -3.96
N VAL A 16 15.84 -5.18 -3.18
CA VAL A 16 15.63 -5.18 -1.73
C VAL A 16 14.13 -4.97 -1.48
N VAL A 17 13.47 -5.98 -0.93
CA VAL A 17 12.06 -5.88 -0.52
C VAL A 17 12.06 -5.29 0.89
N PHE A 18 11.76 -3.99 1.00
CA PHE A 18 11.48 -3.35 2.28
C PHE A 18 9.99 -3.50 2.62
N GLY A 19 9.67 -3.55 3.91
CA GLY A 19 8.30 -3.43 4.40
C GLY A 19 7.65 -2.12 3.96
N ILE A 20 6.33 -2.16 3.77
CA ILE A 20 5.53 -0.99 3.39
C ILE A 20 5.33 -0.06 4.58
N TYR A 21 5.45 1.26 4.38
CA TYR A 21 4.99 2.23 5.37
C TYR A 21 3.56 2.65 5.11
N CYS A 22 2.77 2.74 6.16
CA CYS A 22 1.39 3.22 6.11
C CYS A 22 1.14 4.26 7.19
N TYR A 23 0.07 5.06 7.03
CA TYR A 23 -0.48 5.77 8.17
C TYR A 23 -1.25 4.80 9.06
N ASP A 24 -1.06 4.91 10.37
CA ASP A 24 -1.78 4.18 11.42
C ASP A 24 -2.32 5.16 12.46
N CYS A 25 -3.61 5.47 12.35
CA CYS A 25 -4.23 6.52 13.16
C CYS A 25 -5.77 6.40 13.21
N ASN A 26 -6.39 7.12 14.14
CA ASN A 26 -7.85 7.17 14.29
C ASN A 26 -8.31 8.61 14.58
N SER A 27 -9.18 9.17 13.72
CA SER A 27 -9.64 10.56 13.83
C SER A 27 -10.47 10.87 15.08
N LYS A 28 -10.93 9.84 15.80
CA LYS A 28 -11.55 9.99 17.11
C LYS A 28 -10.57 10.54 18.16
N PHE A 29 -9.29 10.20 18.04
CA PHE A 29 -8.26 10.55 19.03
C PHE A 29 -7.25 11.57 18.50
N ASP A 30 -7.02 11.59 17.19
CA ASP A 30 -6.15 12.57 16.53
C ASP A 30 -6.90 13.24 15.36
N PRO A 31 -7.36 14.50 15.52
CA PRO A 31 -8.05 15.23 14.46
C PRO A 31 -7.25 15.36 13.15
N ARG A 32 -5.92 15.26 13.19
CA ARG A 32 -5.07 15.29 11.99
C ARG A 32 -5.24 14.03 11.13
N CYS A 33 -5.80 12.97 11.70
CA CYS A 33 -6.16 11.75 10.98
C CYS A 33 -7.51 11.86 10.25
N ASP A 34 -8.11 13.03 10.09
CA ASP A 34 -9.37 13.14 9.36
C ASP A 34 -9.24 12.89 7.85
N ASP A 35 -10.35 13.02 7.12
CA ASP A 35 -10.40 12.82 5.68
C ASP A 35 -9.68 13.96 4.94
N GLU A 36 -9.75 15.18 5.49
CA GLU A 36 -8.91 16.33 5.12
C GLU A 36 -7.46 16.13 5.58
N PHE A 37 -6.77 15.25 4.88
CA PHE A 37 -5.49 14.74 5.31
C PHE A 37 -4.32 15.63 4.88
N VAL A 38 -3.59 16.14 5.87
CA VAL A 38 -2.27 16.74 5.70
C VAL A 38 -1.22 15.73 6.17
N PRO A 39 -0.30 15.26 5.32
CA PRO A 39 0.76 14.33 5.71
C PRO A 39 1.51 14.78 6.98
N TYR A 40 1.62 13.90 7.97
CA TYR A 40 2.36 14.15 9.21
C TYR A 40 3.18 12.93 9.63
N SER A 41 4.26 13.15 10.38
CA SER A 41 5.23 12.08 10.71
C SER A 41 4.76 11.13 11.81
N LEU A 42 4.08 11.64 12.85
CA LEU A 42 3.70 10.87 14.04
C LEU A 42 2.78 9.67 13.78
N GLY A 43 2.07 9.67 12.64
CA GLY A 43 1.15 8.59 12.27
C GLY A 43 1.74 7.57 11.30
N GLN A 44 3.02 7.66 10.92
CA GLN A 44 3.65 6.74 9.96
C GLN A 44 4.27 5.55 10.68
N VAL A 45 3.95 4.34 10.22
CA VAL A 45 4.48 3.10 10.80
C VAL A 45 5.08 2.21 9.72
N ASN A 46 6.18 1.54 10.04
CA ASN A 46 6.69 0.42 9.27
C ASN A 46 5.80 -0.80 9.55
N CYS A 47 5.11 -1.31 8.53
CA CYS A 47 4.16 -2.40 8.75
C CYS A 47 4.81 -3.74 9.12
N ASP A 48 6.12 -3.91 8.89
CA ASP A 48 6.86 -5.10 9.31
C ASP A 48 7.18 -5.09 10.80
N GLU A 49 7.22 -3.91 11.42
CA GLU A 49 7.49 -3.74 12.85
C GLU A 49 6.23 -3.93 13.71
N LYS A 50 5.05 -4.06 13.09
CA LYS A 50 3.76 -4.30 13.76
C LYS A 50 3.62 -5.77 14.19
N THR A 51 4.55 -6.24 15.02
CA THR A 51 4.73 -7.63 15.47
C THR A 51 3.52 -8.20 16.23
N GLU A 52 2.79 -7.39 17.00
CA GLU A 52 1.65 -7.86 17.83
C GLU A 52 0.47 -8.44 17.02
N THR A 53 0.28 -8.00 15.77
CA THR A 53 -0.77 -8.55 14.88
C THR A 53 -0.21 -9.62 13.93
N LEU A 54 1.10 -9.57 13.65
CA LEU A 54 1.81 -10.42 12.69
C LEU A 54 1.96 -11.88 13.19
N GLU A 55 2.30 -12.08 14.48
CA GLU A 55 2.52 -13.42 15.04
C GLU A 55 1.24 -14.27 15.06
N LYS A 56 0.06 -13.65 15.24
CA LYS A 56 -1.22 -14.36 15.29
C LYS A 56 -1.72 -14.83 13.93
N LEU A 57 -1.23 -14.22 12.84
CA LEU A 57 -1.76 -14.47 11.50
C LEU A 57 -0.75 -15.13 10.55
N ASN A 58 0.54 -15.20 10.89
CA ASN A 58 1.61 -15.65 9.99
C ASN A 58 1.54 -14.96 8.61
N LYS A 59 1.10 -13.71 8.56
CA LYS A 59 0.86 -12.95 7.33
C LYS A 59 1.54 -11.59 7.40
N THR A 60 2.27 -11.23 6.35
CA THR A 60 2.90 -9.91 6.20
C THR A 60 1.88 -8.89 5.69
N ALA A 61 2.01 -7.63 6.13
CA ALA A 61 1.23 -6.56 5.55
C ALA A 61 1.65 -6.32 4.09
N THR A 62 0.69 -6.26 3.17
CA THR A 62 0.96 -6.11 1.72
C THR A 62 0.35 -4.85 1.11
N PHE A 63 -0.43 -4.10 1.90
CA PHE A 63 -1.13 -2.89 1.47
C PHE A 63 -1.45 -2.01 2.69
N CYS A 64 -1.81 -0.75 2.44
CA CYS A 64 -2.39 0.12 3.45
C CYS A 64 -3.91 0.14 3.35
N ARG A 65 -4.59 0.33 4.48
CA ARG A 65 -6.04 0.41 4.58
C ARG A 65 -6.48 1.78 5.08
N LYS A 66 -7.58 2.29 4.52
CA LYS A 66 -8.32 3.47 5.00
C LYS A 66 -9.79 3.09 5.18
N ILE A 67 -10.33 3.31 6.37
CA ILE A 67 -11.71 3.02 6.72
C ILE A 67 -12.38 4.34 7.09
N ARG A 68 -13.44 4.70 6.36
CA ARG A 68 -14.40 5.72 6.76
C ARG A 68 -15.59 5.03 7.40
N GLN A 69 -15.74 5.20 8.71
CA GLN A 69 -16.83 4.60 9.46
C GLN A 69 -17.77 5.70 9.96
N LYS A 70 -19.06 5.56 9.65
CA LYS A 70 -20.15 6.38 10.18
C LYS A 70 -20.97 5.51 11.14
N VAL A 71 -21.10 5.95 12.39
CA VAL A 71 -22.00 5.33 13.38
C VAL A 71 -22.97 6.42 13.84
N ASN A 72 -24.25 6.20 13.54
CA ASN A 72 -25.31 7.20 13.57
C ASN A 72 -24.93 8.40 12.68
N GLU A 73 -24.56 9.53 13.30
CA GLU A 73 -24.13 10.75 12.60
C GLU A 73 -22.64 11.06 12.79
N GLN A 74 -21.93 10.27 13.61
CA GLN A 74 -20.51 10.49 13.88
C GLN A 74 -19.66 9.74 12.86
N VAL A 75 -18.80 10.47 12.17
CA VAL A 75 -17.83 9.92 11.21
C VAL A 75 -16.46 9.83 11.87
N ARG A 76 -15.76 8.73 11.63
CA ARG A 76 -14.36 8.55 11.97
C ARG A 76 -13.58 7.96 10.81
N ILE A 77 -12.34 8.39 10.69
CA ILE A 77 -11.37 7.86 9.75
C ILE A 77 -10.37 7.01 10.52
N ILE A 78 -10.14 5.79 10.06
CA ILE A 78 -9.18 4.86 10.63
C ILE A 78 -8.23 4.46 9.51
N ARG A 79 -6.93 4.62 9.74
CA ARG A 79 -5.87 4.20 8.81
C ARG A 79 -5.04 3.13 9.48
N SER A 80 -4.62 2.10 8.75
CA SER A 80 -3.79 1.02 9.30
C SER A 80 -3.02 0.28 8.20
N CYS A 81 -2.07 -0.57 8.62
CA CYS A 81 -1.54 -1.64 7.77
C CYS A 81 -2.62 -2.68 7.44
N GLY A 82 -2.52 -3.33 6.28
CA GLY A 82 -3.43 -4.36 5.79
C GLY A 82 -2.73 -5.70 5.59
N PHE A 83 -3.21 -6.74 6.29
CA PHE A 83 -2.62 -8.10 6.32
C PHE A 83 -3.45 -9.14 5.55
N ILE A 84 -4.76 -8.92 5.46
CA ILE A 84 -5.70 -9.80 4.77
C ILE A 84 -6.48 -8.93 3.84
N SER A 85 -6.23 -9.08 2.54
CA SER A 85 -7.03 -8.43 1.51
C SER A 85 -8.33 -9.18 1.37
N ASP A 86 -9.39 -8.44 1.08
CA ASP A 86 -10.69 -9.06 0.89
C ASP A 86 -10.94 -9.60 -0.54
N GLU A 87 -9.88 -9.82 -1.33
CA GLU A 87 -9.83 -10.45 -2.68
C GLU A 87 -10.94 -9.99 -3.65
N ILE A 88 -11.02 -8.69 -3.95
CA ILE A 88 -11.82 -8.20 -5.08
C ILE A 88 -10.94 -7.27 -5.92
N GLU A 89 -10.92 -7.55 -7.23
CA GLU A 89 -10.19 -6.87 -8.31
C GLU A 89 -9.88 -5.38 -8.09
N GLU A 90 -8.66 -5.03 -8.51
CA GLU A 90 -8.16 -3.72 -8.94
C GLU A 90 -9.03 -2.51 -8.51
N GLU A 91 -8.62 -1.90 -7.39
CA GLU A 91 -9.13 -0.64 -6.84
C GLU A 91 -10.61 -0.63 -6.40
N LYS A 92 -10.97 -1.34 -5.30
CA LYS A 92 -12.38 -1.34 -4.84
C LYS A 92 -12.52 -1.09 -3.34
N CYS A 93 -12.69 0.17 -2.99
CA CYS A 93 -13.31 0.55 -1.73
C CYS A 93 -14.64 -0.22 -1.55
N ARG A 94 -14.76 -0.98 -0.46
CA ARG A 94 -15.95 -1.76 -0.13
C ARG A 94 -16.81 -0.99 0.85
N ARG A 95 -18.08 -0.80 0.51
CA ARG A 95 -19.10 -0.28 1.42
C ARG A 95 -19.87 -1.43 2.07
N THR A 96 -19.98 -1.43 3.39
CA THR A 96 -20.81 -2.36 4.16
C THR A 96 -21.66 -1.60 5.18
N SER A 97 -22.83 -2.15 5.50
CA SER A 97 -23.76 -1.58 6.48
C SER A 97 -24.22 -2.67 7.45
N PRO A 98 -23.41 -3.02 8.46
CA PRO A 98 -23.65 -4.20 9.31
C PRO A 98 -24.89 -4.06 10.21
N SER A 99 -25.34 -2.84 10.50
CA SER A 99 -26.55 -2.58 11.29
C SER A 99 -27.15 -1.21 10.95
N LYS A 100 -28.39 -0.95 11.40
CA LYS A 100 -29.05 0.34 11.19
C LYS A 100 -28.24 1.47 11.83
N GLY A 101 -27.92 2.49 11.04
CA GLY A 101 -27.11 3.62 11.49
C GLY A 101 -25.60 3.38 11.39
N VAL A 102 -25.12 2.22 10.92
CA VAL A 102 -23.70 1.97 10.71
C VAL A 102 -23.39 1.83 9.23
N GLU A 103 -22.49 2.67 8.72
CA GLU A 103 -21.93 2.59 7.36
C GLU A 103 -20.40 2.53 7.47
N ILE A 104 -19.78 1.59 6.76
CA ILE A 104 -18.33 1.40 6.73
C ILE A 104 -17.90 1.40 5.27
N ILE A 105 -16.95 2.25 4.90
CA ILE A 105 -16.28 2.24 3.61
C ILE A 105 -14.82 1.89 3.86
N SER A 106 -14.37 0.72 3.41
CA SER A 106 -13.01 0.20 3.57
C SER A 106 -12.28 0.20 2.22
N CYS A 107 -11.21 0.96 2.10
CA CYS A 107 -10.37 1.05 0.91
C CYS A 107 -9.00 0.43 1.16
N GLU A 108 -8.47 -0.27 0.15
CA GLU A 108 -7.15 -0.90 0.16
C GLU A 108 -6.27 -0.28 -0.91
N CYS A 109 -4.98 -0.11 -0.62
CA CYS A 109 -4.05 0.52 -1.55
C CYS A 109 -2.63 0.00 -1.41
N LYS A 110 -1.91 -0.05 -2.53
CA LYS A 110 -0.50 -0.45 -2.55
C LYS A 110 0.38 0.78 -2.74
N GLY A 111 1.56 0.75 -2.10
CA GLY A 111 2.55 1.82 -2.17
C GLY A 111 2.68 2.62 -0.87
N GLU A 112 3.83 3.27 -0.72
CA GLU A 112 4.20 4.01 0.47
C GLU A 112 3.16 5.06 0.86
N LYS A 113 2.60 4.93 2.07
CA LYS A 113 1.73 5.92 2.71
C LYS A 113 0.49 6.26 1.85
N CYS A 114 0.09 5.35 0.96
CA CYS A 114 -0.98 5.55 0.00
C CYS A 114 -2.33 5.87 0.66
N ASN A 115 -2.56 5.35 1.88
CA ASN A 115 -3.80 5.56 2.63
C ASN A 115 -3.97 6.99 3.19
N GLY A 116 -3.02 7.89 2.95
CA GLY A 116 -3.17 9.32 3.21
C GLY A 116 -4.10 10.04 2.23
N SER A 117 -4.25 9.56 0.99
CA SER A 117 -4.98 10.30 -0.03
C SER A 117 -6.50 10.32 0.18
N GLN A 118 -7.15 11.36 -0.35
CA GLN A 118 -8.61 11.53 -0.26
C GLN A 118 -9.38 10.65 -1.26
N ARG A 119 -8.81 10.41 -2.43
CA ARG A 119 -9.29 9.49 -3.47
C ARG A 119 -8.10 8.89 -4.18
N GLN A 120 -8.14 7.58 -4.39
CA GLN A 120 -7.12 6.89 -5.17
C GLN A 120 -7.67 6.64 -6.56
N ASN A 121 -7.17 7.43 -7.50
CA ASN A 121 -7.11 7.04 -8.90
C ASN A 121 -5.62 6.81 -9.15
N TYR A 122 -5.13 5.58 -9.05
CA TYR A 122 -3.78 5.31 -9.53
C TYR A 122 -3.87 5.03 -11.03
N ALA A 123 -3.43 6.00 -11.83
CA ALA A 123 -3.08 5.71 -13.21
C ALA A 123 -1.89 4.72 -13.17
N ASN A 124 -2.10 3.52 -13.68
CA ASN A 124 -1.08 2.48 -13.85
C ASN A 124 0.13 3.03 -14.62
N PHE A 125 1.22 3.39 -13.93
CA PHE A 125 2.47 3.82 -14.55
C PHE A 125 3.46 2.64 -14.64
N TYR A 126 3.06 1.57 -15.34
CA TYR A 126 3.93 0.45 -15.67
C TYR A 126 4.48 0.59 -17.10
N THR A 127 5.35 1.57 -17.40
CA THR A 127 5.86 1.71 -18.77
C THR A 127 7.35 2.04 -18.92
N LEU A 128 8.20 1.82 -17.92
CA LEU A 128 9.65 2.10 -18.09
C LEU A 128 10.59 0.88 -17.98
N THR A 129 10.16 -0.26 -17.43
CA THR A 129 11.06 -1.42 -17.25
C THR A 129 11.02 -2.44 -18.40
N ILE A 130 9.94 -2.48 -19.18
CA ILE A 130 9.79 -3.46 -20.28
C ILE A 130 10.62 -3.05 -21.51
N SER A 131 10.80 -1.74 -21.76
CA SER A 131 11.51 -1.23 -22.93
C SER A 131 13.00 -1.57 -22.91
N THR A 132 13.65 -1.60 -21.75
CA THR A 132 15.08 -1.91 -21.61
C THR A 132 15.38 -3.40 -21.83
N ILE A 133 14.49 -4.29 -21.39
CA ILE A 133 14.61 -5.73 -21.60
C ILE A 133 14.48 -6.07 -23.08
N ILE A 134 13.46 -5.51 -23.77
CA ILE A 134 13.27 -5.71 -25.22
C ILE A 134 14.50 -5.23 -25.99
N TYR A 135 15.01 -4.03 -25.68
CA TYR A 135 16.21 -3.50 -26.35
C TYR A 135 17.43 -4.41 -26.18
N SER A 136 17.61 -5.01 -24.99
CA SER A 136 18.74 -5.90 -24.71
C SER A 136 18.66 -7.26 -25.41
N VAL A 137 17.44 -7.77 -25.65
CA VAL A 137 17.21 -9.04 -26.38
C VAL A 137 17.33 -8.82 -27.88
N SER A 138 16.80 -7.71 -28.41
CA SER A 138 16.94 -7.35 -29.83
C SER A 138 18.42 -7.23 -30.23
N ASN A 139 19.26 -6.60 -29.40
CA ASN A 139 20.69 -6.50 -29.67
C ASN A 139 21.46 -7.83 -29.56
N ARG A 140 20.90 -8.88 -28.95
CA ARG A 140 21.51 -10.22 -28.92
C ARG A 140 21.12 -11.11 -30.11
N ILE A 141 20.02 -10.82 -30.79
CA ILE A 141 19.57 -11.60 -31.96
C ILE A 141 20.29 -11.15 -33.25
N PHE A 142 20.81 -9.92 -33.26
CA PHE A 142 21.50 -9.32 -34.42
C PHE A 142 23.04 -9.38 -34.35
N LEU A 143 23.62 -10.19 -33.45
CA LEU A 143 25.07 -10.45 -33.35
C LEU A 143 25.38 -11.94 -33.30
#